data_AF-A0A564FZ14-F1
#
_entry.id   AF-A0A564FZ14-F1
#
_cell.length_a   1.000
_cell.length_b   1.000
_cell.length_c   1.000
_cell.angle_alpha   90.00
_cell.angle_beta   90.00
_cell.angle_gamma   90.00
#
_symmetry.space_group_name_H-M   'P 1'
#
loop_
_entity.id
_entity.type
_entity.pdbx_description
1 polymer ?
#
loop_
_entity_poly.entity_id
_entity_poly.type
_entity_poly.pdbx_seq_one_letter_code
_entity_poly.pdbx_strand_id
1 'polypeptide(L)'
;MTRADIEAAFEDRDRLAGGWEPSGHVWGDAPMLNRWAYGVHPASGTMALVGFLNGQARTCSPVVAMLTGPGGIGWARTLSGWLRLVLTSDELHRQGRHLLPAHARDLELAAFDAGYRAPRRSLRPEGPINTDPRWHEAADFIDRTARDAEIGFAVFYARQKRVTLAEARRAMETFWLSRTLTFE
;
A
#
# COMPACT_ATOMS: atom_id res chain seq x y z
N MET A 1 1.60 -1.41 14.28
CA MET A 1 0.65 -0.67 13.44
C MET A 1 -0.74 -1.05 13.90
N THR A 2 -1.52 -0.05 14.28
CA THR A 2 -2.91 -0.15 14.71
C THR A 2 -3.83 0.40 13.61
N ARG A 3 -5.14 0.17 13.74
CA ARG A 3 -6.15 0.82 12.88
C ARG A 3 -6.07 2.35 12.98
N ALA A 4 -5.93 2.88 14.20
CA ALA A 4 -5.80 4.31 14.46
C ALA A 4 -4.58 4.93 13.76
N ASP A 5 -3.47 4.19 13.63
CA ASP A 5 -2.29 4.66 12.89
C ASP A 5 -2.61 4.91 11.41
N ILE A 6 -3.39 4.00 10.80
CA ILE A 6 -3.84 4.11 9.40
C ILE A 6 -4.78 5.30 9.24
N GLU A 7 -5.77 5.44 10.13
CA GLU A 7 -6.73 6.55 10.11
C GLU A 7 -5.99 7.89 10.23
N ALA A 8 -5.11 8.05 11.21
CA ALA A 8 -4.29 9.25 11.40
C ALA A 8 -3.42 9.56 10.17
N ALA A 9 -2.83 8.55 9.53
CA ALA A 9 -2.02 8.75 8.33
C ALA A 9 -2.86 9.29 7.15
N PHE A 10 -4.09 8.79 6.99
CA PHE A 10 -4.98 9.30 5.95
C PHE A 10 -5.64 10.63 6.31
N GLU A 11 -5.84 10.95 7.58
CA GLU A 11 -6.24 12.29 8.03
C GLU A 11 -5.16 13.31 7.69
N ASP A 12 -3.90 13.00 7.98
CA ASP A 12 -2.75 13.83 7.57
C ASP A 12 -2.73 14.00 6.05
N ARG A 13 -2.91 12.91 5.29
CA ARG A 13 -3.01 12.96 3.81
C ARG A 13 -4.11 13.90 3.33
N ASP A 14 -5.28 13.89 3.96
CA ASP A 14 -6.40 14.74 3.55
C ASP A 14 -6.17 16.21 3.90
N ARG A 15 -5.56 16.48 5.05
CA ARG A 15 -5.10 17.83 5.40
C ARG A 15 -4.09 18.34 4.37
N LEU A 16 -3.10 17.52 4.00
CA LEU A 16 -2.12 17.84 2.96
C LEU A 16 -2.77 18.10 1.60
N ALA A 17 -3.82 17.34 1.25
CA ALA A 17 -4.60 17.59 0.04
C ALA A 17 -5.34 18.93 0.11
N GLY A 18 -5.81 19.32 1.30
CA GLY A 18 -6.40 20.64 1.59
C GLY A 18 -5.40 21.79 1.70
N GLY A 19 -4.10 21.56 1.46
CA GLY A 19 -3.07 22.60 1.47
C GLY A 19 -2.38 22.82 2.82
N TRP A 20 -2.66 21.99 3.83
CA TRP A 20 -1.86 21.99 5.06
C TRP A 20 -0.42 21.53 4.76
N GLU A 21 0.55 22.10 5.45
CA GLU A 21 1.94 21.65 5.42
C GLU A 21 2.38 21.20 6.83
N PRO A 22 3.12 20.08 6.95
CA PRO A 22 3.61 19.62 8.23
C PRO A 22 4.68 20.59 8.72
N SER A 23 4.54 21.04 9.97
CA SER A 23 5.53 21.92 10.57
C SER A 23 6.90 21.23 10.58
N GLY A 24 7.98 22.02 10.50
CA GLY A 24 9.35 21.49 10.52
C GLY A 24 9.64 20.58 11.71
N HIS A 25 8.94 20.77 12.84
CA HIS A 25 9.05 19.90 14.02
C HIS A 25 8.47 18.50 13.80
N VAL A 26 7.34 18.38 13.09
CA VAL A 26 6.63 17.09 12.89
C VAL A 26 7.51 16.06 12.18
N TRP A 27 8.32 16.49 11.21
CA TRP A 27 9.24 15.61 10.50
C TRP A 27 10.71 15.84 10.86
N GLY A 28 11.06 16.91 11.60
CA GLY A 28 12.44 17.21 12.02
C GLY A 28 13.03 16.12 12.91
N ASP A 29 12.21 15.58 13.82
CA ASP A 29 12.56 14.49 14.73
C ASP A 29 12.31 13.10 14.12
N ALA A 30 11.81 13.04 12.88
CA ALA A 30 11.52 11.78 12.22
C ALA A 30 12.79 11.06 11.76
N PRO A 31 12.78 9.71 11.71
CA PRO A 31 13.91 8.94 11.22
C PRO A 31 14.33 9.32 9.79
N MET A 32 15.63 9.31 9.53
CA MET A 32 16.20 9.62 8.21
C MET A 32 16.35 8.37 7.35
N LEU A 33 15.59 8.30 6.26
CA LEU A 33 15.73 7.31 5.21
C LEU A 33 16.68 7.83 4.12
N ASN A 34 17.90 7.31 4.13
CA ASN A 34 18.95 7.68 3.18
C ASN A 34 18.92 6.81 1.92
N ARG A 35 19.32 7.35 0.77
CA ARG A 35 19.49 6.63 -0.51
C ARG A 35 18.25 5.78 -0.83
N TRP A 36 17.12 6.45 -0.83
CA TRP A 36 15.84 5.77 -0.92
C TRP A 36 15.43 5.55 -2.38
N ALA A 37 14.61 4.54 -2.63
CA ALA A 37 13.97 4.29 -3.92
C ALA A 37 12.53 3.80 -3.76
N TYR A 38 11.74 3.91 -4.82
CA TYR A 38 10.40 3.34 -4.82
C TYR A 38 10.46 1.82 -4.71
N GLY A 39 9.58 1.25 -3.88
CA GLY A 39 9.50 -0.18 -3.66
C GLY A 39 8.07 -0.62 -3.35
N VAL A 40 7.94 -1.92 -3.07
CA VAL A 40 6.68 -2.54 -2.66
C VAL A 40 6.90 -3.17 -1.30
N HIS A 41 6.02 -2.86 -0.34
CA HIS A 41 6.10 -3.44 0.98
C HIS A 41 5.79 -4.94 0.92
N PRO A 42 6.66 -5.83 1.44
CA PRO A 42 6.56 -7.26 1.20
C PRO A 42 5.31 -7.90 1.81
N ALA A 43 4.79 -7.35 2.92
CA ALA A 43 3.61 -7.90 3.58
C ALA A 43 2.30 -7.35 3.03
N SER A 44 2.25 -6.07 2.64
CA SER A 44 1.00 -5.44 2.19
C SER A 44 0.90 -5.32 0.67
N GLY A 45 2.00 -5.42 -0.08
CA GLY A 45 1.97 -5.21 -1.53
C GLY A 45 1.71 -3.76 -1.94
N THR A 46 1.63 -2.83 -0.98
CA THR A 46 1.44 -1.40 -1.22
C THR A 46 2.77 -0.73 -1.53
N MET A 47 2.73 0.38 -2.27
CA MET A 47 3.88 1.27 -2.47
C MET A 47 4.51 1.64 -1.12
N ALA A 48 5.82 1.46 -1.04
CA ALA A 48 6.66 1.87 0.06
C ALA A 48 7.97 2.44 -0.49
N LEU A 49 8.87 2.83 0.41
CA LEU A 49 10.24 3.19 0.06
C LEU A 49 11.19 2.14 0.62
N VAL A 50 12.24 1.86 -0.14
CA VAL A 50 13.39 1.08 0.32
C VAL A 50 14.57 2.03 0.47
N GLY A 51 15.41 1.86 1.49
CA GLY A 51 16.57 2.71 1.72
C GLY A 51 17.30 2.33 3.00
N PHE A 52 18.13 3.23 3.51
CA PHE A 52 18.92 2.99 4.72
C PHE A 52 18.37 3.79 5.91
N LEU A 53 17.89 3.08 6.93
CA LEU A 53 17.57 3.64 8.25
C LEU A 53 18.68 3.22 9.21
N ASN A 54 19.37 4.18 9.81
CA ASN A 54 20.50 3.93 10.73
C ASN A 54 21.55 2.97 10.14
N GLY A 55 21.88 3.15 8.85
CA GLY A 55 22.86 2.33 8.13
C GLY A 55 22.38 0.95 7.70
N GLN A 56 21.13 0.55 8.02
CA GLN A 56 20.57 -0.74 7.64
C GLN A 56 19.56 -0.59 6.50
N ALA A 57 19.66 -1.48 5.51
CA ALA A 57 18.68 -1.58 4.44
C ALA A 57 17.31 -1.98 5.04
N ARG A 58 16.30 -1.14 4.81
CA ARG A 58 14.93 -1.32 5.31
C ARG A 58 13.93 -0.95 4.23
N THR A 59 12.81 -1.66 4.22
CA THR A 59 11.58 -1.22 3.57
C THR A 59 10.73 -0.51 4.62
N CYS A 60 10.34 0.73 4.37
CA CYS A 60 9.47 1.44 5.30
C CYS A 60 8.03 0.93 5.23
N SER A 61 7.21 1.36 6.19
CA SER A 61 5.76 1.21 6.10
C SER A 61 5.21 1.90 4.84
N PRO A 62 4.09 1.43 4.26
CA PRO A 62 3.51 2.03 3.06
C PRO A 62 3.36 3.56 3.16
N VAL A 63 3.67 4.25 2.07
CA VAL A 63 3.65 5.72 1.98
C VAL A 63 2.26 6.19 1.55
N VAL A 64 1.66 7.09 2.32
CA VAL A 64 0.36 7.72 1.98
C VAL A 64 0.53 9.11 1.36
N ALA A 65 1.62 9.80 1.70
CA ALA A 65 1.97 11.10 1.15
C ALA A 65 3.47 11.32 1.20
N MET A 66 4.01 12.07 0.24
CA MET A 66 5.40 12.52 0.27
C MET A 66 5.55 13.84 -0.49
N LEU A 67 6.52 14.65 -0.06
CA LEU A 67 6.96 15.83 -0.77
C LEU A 67 8.48 15.75 -0.92
N THR A 68 8.96 15.91 -2.14
CA THR A 68 10.39 15.82 -2.45
C THR A 68 10.84 16.95 -3.35
N GLY A 69 11.98 17.54 -3.03
CA GLY A 69 12.69 18.50 -3.87
C GLY A 69 13.82 17.86 -4.69
N PRO A 70 14.75 18.66 -5.21
CA PRO A 70 15.92 18.17 -5.94
C PRO A 70 16.69 17.08 -5.19
N GLY A 71 17.10 16.05 -5.94
CA GLY A 71 17.80 14.89 -5.38
C GLY A 71 16.95 14.04 -4.44
N GLY A 72 15.63 14.18 -4.42
CA GLY A 72 14.75 13.36 -3.56
C GLY A 72 14.81 13.72 -2.08
N ILE A 73 15.29 14.93 -1.74
CA ILE A 73 15.32 15.42 -0.36
C ILE A 73 13.91 15.91 0.02
N GLY A 74 13.42 15.53 1.20
CA GLY A 74 12.10 15.97 1.66
C GLY A 74 11.56 15.11 2.80
N TRP A 75 10.28 14.79 2.75
CA TRP A 75 9.61 13.97 3.77
C TRP A 75 8.61 12.99 3.16
N ALA A 76 8.32 11.94 3.91
CA ALA A 76 7.22 11.02 3.64
C ALA A 76 6.38 10.81 4.90
N ARG A 77 5.06 10.79 4.72
CA ARG A 77 4.11 10.23 5.68
C ARG A 77 3.82 8.79 5.28
N THR A 78 4.21 7.86 6.15
CA THR A 78 3.88 6.43 6.04
C THR A 78 2.67 6.11 6.89
N LEU A 79 2.10 4.90 6.78
CA LEU A 79 1.05 4.45 7.71
C LEU A 79 1.52 4.46 9.18
N SER A 80 2.80 4.16 9.44
CA SER A 80 3.32 4.11 10.82
C SER A 80 3.89 5.41 11.37
N GLY A 81 4.14 6.42 10.53
CA GLY A 81 4.75 7.68 10.97
C GLY A 81 5.43 8.48 9.87
N TRP A 82 6.10 9.56 10.26
CA TRP A 82 6.86 10.43 9.36
C TRP A 82 8.28 9.88 9.12
N LEU A 83 8.86 10.23 7.98
CA LEU A 83 10.25 9.97 7.62
C LEU A 83 10.85 11.20 6.96
N ARG A 84 12.13 11.45 7.25
CA ARG A 84 12.97 12.37 6.50
C ARG A 84 13.58 11.64 5.33
N LEU A 85 13.38 12.17 4.13
CA LEU A 85 13.93 11.61 2.90
C LEU A 85 15.23 12.35 2.57
N VAL A 86 16.30 11.58 2.40
CA VAL A 86 17.63 12.11 2.13
C VAL A 86 18.26 11.37 0.97
N LEU A 87 18.41 12.06 -0.15
CA LEU A 87 18.98 11.55 -1.39
C LEU A 87 18.22 10.33 -1.93
N THR A 88 17.60 10.47 -3.09
CA THR A 88 17.07 9.32 -3.82
C THR A 88 18.21 8.58 -4.52
N SER A 89 18.17 7.25 -4.53
CA SER A 89 18.94 6.42 -5.47
C SER A 89 18.09 6.01 -6.68
N ASP A 90 16.83 6.42 -6.73
CA ASP A 90 15.91 6.14 -7.81
C ASP A 90 16.04 7.17 -8.94
N GLU A 91 16.50 6.73 -10.10
CA GLU A 91 16.65 7.55 -11.31
C GLU A 91 15.30 7.99 -11.89
N LEU A 92 14.20 7.30 -11.54
CA LEU A 92 12.85 7.63 -11.99
C LEU A 92 12.18 8.68 -11.10
N HIS A 93 12.88 9.18 -10.09
CA HIS A 93 12.35 10.18 -9.17
C HIS A 93 11.88 11.44 -9.91
N ARG A 94 10.66 11.86 -9.60
CA ARG A 94 10.11 13.17 -9.97
C ARG A 94 9.83 13.97 -8.72
N GLN A 95 10.37 15.19 -8.69
CA GLN A 95 10.15 16.15 -7.61
C GLN A 95 8.67 16.52 -7.51
N GLY A 96 8.28 17.02 -6.35
CA GLY A 96 6.95 17.51 -6.07
C GLY A 96 6.20 16.66 -5.05
N ARG A 97 4.90 16.94 -4.97
CA ARG A 97 3.97 16.34 -4.02
C ARG A 97 3.33 15.11 -4.63
N HIS A 98 3.40 14.00 -3.90
CA HIS A 98 2.72 12.75 -4.24
C HIS A 98 1.79 12.38 -3.11
N LEU A 99 0.50 12.18 -3.43
CA LEU A 99 -0.52 11.77 -2.47
C LEU A 99 -1.18 10.50 -3.00
N LEU A 100 -1.39 9.51 -2.14
CA LEU A 100 -2.29 8.42 -2.49
C LEU A 100 -3.71 8.97 -2.75
N PRO A 101 -4.51 8.32 -3.61
CA PRO A 101 -5.90 8.70 -3.81
C PRO A 101 -6.71 8.48 -2.53
N ALA A 102 -7.79 9.26 -2.35
CA ALA A 102 -8.62 9.19 -1.14
C ALA A 102 -9.19 7.77 -0.88
N HIS A 103 -9.59 7.07 -1.96
CA HIS A 103 -10.10 5.70 -1.86
C HIS A 103 -9.08 4.68 -1.37
N ALA A 104 -7.78 5.02 -1.31
CA ALA A 104 -6.77 4.14 -0.73
C ALA A 104 -6.96 3.98 0.78
N ARG A 105 -7.67 4.91 1.46
CA ARG A 105 -8.02 4.76 2.88
C ARG A 105 -8.81 3.49 3.11
N ASP A 106 -9.90 3.33 2.37
CA ASP A 106 -10.81 2.19 2.52
C ASP A 106 -10.08 0.88 2.22
N LEU A 107 -9.15 0.89 1.26
CA LEU A 107 -8.33 -0.27 0.93
C LEU A 107 -7.37 -0.66 2.06
N GLU A 108 -6.67 0.29 2.67
CA GLU A 108 -5.72 -0.01 3.75
C GLU A 108 -6.43 -0.42 5.04
N LEU A 109 -7.59 0.17 5.35
CA LEU A 109 -8.44 -0.25 6.47
C LEU A 109 -8.98 -1.67 6.26
N ALA A 110 -9.56 -1.95 5.08
CA ALA A 110 -10.05 -3.28 4.75
C ALA A 110 -8.92 -4.33 4.78
N ALA A 111 -7.72 -3.98 4.27
CA ALA A 111 -6.55 -4.85 4.34
C ALA A 111 -6.16 -5.18 5.79
N PHE A 112 -6.17 -4.17 6.67
CA PHE A 112 -5.86 -4.35 8.09
C PHE A 112 -6.89 -5.24 8.78
N ASP A 113 -8.18 -4.96 8.58
CA ASP A 113 -9.28 -5.71 9.21
C ASP A 113 -9.31 -7.17 8.76
N ALA A 114 -9.14 -7.40 7.46
CA ALA A 114 -9.06 -8.74 6.88
C ALA A 114 -7.79 -9.51 7.28
N GLY A 115 -6.80 -8.86 7.91
CA GLY A 115 -5.49 -9.49 8.17
C GLY A 115 -4.75 -9.84 6.88
N TYR A 116 -4.96 -9.05 5.83
CA TYR A 116 -4.44 -9.29 4.50
C TYR A 116 -2.91 -9.43 4.47
N ARG A 117 -2.44 -10.38 3.67
CA ARG A 117 -1.03 -10.49 3.26
C ARG A 117 -0.94 -10.58 1.75
N ALA A 118 0.01 -9.84 1.17
CA ALA A 118 0.21 -9.84 -0.27
C ALA A 118 0.70 -11.21 -0.77
N PRO A 119 0.08 -11.78 -1.81
CA PRO A 119 0.63 -12.91 -2.53
C PRO A 119 2.04 -12.62 -3.07
N ARG A 120 2.86 -13.67 -3.18
CA ARG A 120 4.21 -13.54 -3.77
C ARG A 120 4.11 -13.08 -5.23
N ARG A 121 5.16 -12.42 -5.73
CA ARG A 121 5.20 -11.92 -7.12
C ARG A 121 4.93 -12.99 -8.19
N SER A 122 5.27 -14.26 -7.91
CA SER A 122 4.98 -15.38 -8.81
C SER A 122 3.48 -15.66 -8.99
N LEU A 123 2.65 -15.28 -8.02
CA LEU A 123 1.20 -15.43 -8.04
C LEU A 123 0.50 -14.20 -8.65
N ARG A 124 1.25 -13.31 -9.30
CA ARG A 124 0.67 -12.09 -9.88
C ARG A 124 -0.03 -12.46 -11.20
N PRO A 125 -1.35 -12.28 -11.31
CA PRO A 125 -2.07 -12.55 -12.54
C PRO A 125 -1.81 -11.46 -13.57
N GLU A 126 -1.66 -11.86 -14.82
CA GLU A 126 -1.48 -10.98 -15.98
C GLU A 126 -2.79 -10.82 -16.75
N GLY A 127 -3.65 -11.84 -16.71
CA GLY A 127 -4.90 -11.90 -17.46
C GLY A 127 -6.17 -11.46 -16.71
N PRO A 128 -7.33 -11.57 -17.39
CA PRO A 128 -8.66 -11.47 -16.79
C PRO A 128 -8.91 -12.51 -15.68
N ILE A 129 -9.80 -12.18 -14.74
CA ILE A 129 -10.09 -13.00 -13.55
C ILE A 129 -10.66 -14.39 -13.88
N ASN A 130 -11.37 -14.50 -14.99
CA ASN A 130 -12.04 -15.72 -15.43
C ASN A 130 -11.15 -16.64 -16.29
N THR A 131 -9.97 -16.19 -16.72
CA THR A 131 -9.13 -16.96 -17.65
C THR A 131 -7.72 -17.23 -17.13
N ASP A 132 -7.19 -16.37 -16.24
CA ASP A 132 -5.85 -16.55 -15.70
C ASP A 132 -5.88 -17.41 -14.41
N PRO A 133 -5.29 -18.61 -14.41
CA PRO A 133 -5.31 -19.52 -13.26
C PRO A 133 -4.63 -18.93 -12.01
N ARG A 134 -3.73 -17.95 -12.17
CA ARG A 134 -3.07 -17.29 -11.04
C ARG A 134 -4.06 -16.54 -10.14
N TRP A 135 -5.25 -16.18 -10.63
CA TRP A 135 -6.31 -15.65 -9.76
C TRP A 135 -6.81 -16.67 -8.74
N HIS A 136 -6.96 -17.93 -9.15
CA HIS A 136 -7.33 -19.01 -8.24
C HIS A 136 -6.20 -19.30 -7.25
N GLU A 137 -4.95 -19.38 -7.72
CA GLU A 137 -3.80 -19.61 -6.83
C GLU A 137 -3.61 -18.48 -5.80
N ALA A 138 -3.84 -17.23 -6.21
CA ALA A 138 -3.82 -16.09 -5.31
C ALA A 138 -4.98 -16.13 -4.30
N ALA A 139 -6.18 -16.53 -4.73
CA ALA A 139 -7.31 -16.75 -3.83
C ALA A 139 -7.00 -17.84 -2.80
N ASP A 140 -6.46 -18.98 -3.21
CA ASP A 140 -6.07 -20.08 -2.31
C ASP A 140 -4.98 -19.68 -1.30
N PHE A 141 -4.09 -18.76 -1.69
CA PHE A 141 -3.12 -18.17 -0.76
C PHE A 141 -3.81 -17.27 0.27
N ILE A 142 -4.76 -16.43 -0.17
CA ILE A 142 -5.47 -15.49 0.69
C ILE A 142 -6.40 -16.24 1.65
N ASP A 143 -7.11 -17.27 1.19
CA ASP A 143 -7.94 -18.17 2.02
C ASP A 143 -7.15 -18.74 3.21
N ARG A 144 -5.88 -19.08 3.00
CA ARG A 144 -5.01 -19.66 4.04
C ARG A 144 -4.39 -18.64 4.99
N THR A 145 -4.37 -17.36 4.64
CA THR A 145 -3.54 -16.35 5.33
C THR A 145 -4.30 -15.17 5.89
N ALA A 146 -5.45 -14.81 5.30
CA ALA A 146 -6.32 -13.75 5.76
C ALA A 146 -7.32 -14.27 6.80
N ARG A 147 -7.78 -13.38 7.67
CA ARG A 147 -8.91 -13.63 8.59
C ARG A 147 -10.25 -13.54 7.88
N ASP A 148 -10.35 -12.64 6.92
CA ASP A 148 -11.49 -12.48 6.02
C ASP A 148 -10.96 -12.59 4.58
N ALA A 149 -11.15 -13.76 3.99
CA ALA A 149 -10.56 -14.06 2.69
C ALA A 149 -11.28 -13.35 1.55
N GLU A 150 -12.59 -13.12 1.65
CA GLU A 150 -13.35 -12.36 0.65
C GLU A 150 -12.83 -10.93 0.58
N ILE A 151 -12.76 -10.24 1.72
CA ILE A 151 -12.24 -8.88 1.77
C ILE A 151 -10.76 -8.85 1.42
N GLY A 152 -9.98 -9.84 1.86
CA GLY A 152 -8.57 -9.97 1.48
C GLY A 152 -8.37 -10.09 -0.04
N PHE A 153 -9.22 -10.87 -0.71
CA PHE A 153 -9.16 -11.04 -2.16
C PHE A 153 -9.64 -9.79 -2.89
N ALA A 154 -10.66 -9.10 -2.38
CA ALA A 154 -11.09 -7.79 -2.91
C ALA A 154 -9.95 -6.76 -2.86
N VAL A 155 -9.22 -6.72 -1.74
CA VAL A 155 -8.03 -5.86 -1.58
C VAL A 155 -6.94 -6.22 -2.58
N PHE A 156 -6.65 -7.51 -2.78
CA PHE A 156 -5.69 -7.96 -3.78
C PHE A 156 -6.08 -7.53 -5.19
N TYR A 157 -7.34 -7.78 -5.57
CA TYR A 157 -7.89 -7.41 -6.87
C TYR A 157 -7.81 -5.90 -7.09
N ALA A 158 -8.26 -5.11 -6.11
CA ALA A 158 -8.22 -3.65 -6.15
C ALA A 158 -6.81 -3.13 -6.42
N ARG A 159 -5.80 -3.67 -5.73
CA ARG A 159 -4.39 -3.28 -5.92
C ARG A 159 -3.85 -3.69 -7.29
N GLN A 160 -4.20 -4.88 -7.77
CA GLN A 160 -3.69 -5.40 -9.04
C GLN A 160 -4.32 -4.69 -10.26
N LYS A 161 -5.60 -4.31 -10.18
CA LYS A 161 -6.32 -3.59 -11.24
C LYS A 161 -6.35 -2.07 -11.05
N ARG A 162 -5.84 -1.56 -9.92
CA ARG A 162 -5.83 -0.13 -9.55
C ARG A 162 -7.24 0.47 -9.53
N VAL A 163 -8.17 -0.24 -8.90
CA VAL A 163 -9.58 0.16 -8.74
C VAL A 163 -9.93 0.33 -7.27
N THR A 164 -11.08 0.96 -6.98
CA THR A 164 -11.60 1.09 -5.61
C THR A 164 -12.01 -0.26 -5.02
N LEU A 165 -12.15 -0.34 -3.70
CA LEU A 165 -12.63 -1.56 -3.03
C LEU A 165 -14.05 -1.93 -3.51
N ALA A 166 -14.93 -0.95 -3.69
CA ALA A 166 -16.29 -1.17 -4.15
C ALA A 166 -16.34 -1.75 -5.57
N GLU A 167 -15.50 -1.24 -6.48
CA GLU A 167 -15.37 -1.78 -7.83
C GLU A 167 -14.78 -3.20 -7.82
N ALA A 168 -13.77 -3.44 -6.99
CA ALA A 168 -13.17 -4.76 -6.84
C ALA A 168 -14.18 -5.80 -6.36
N ARG A 169 -14.98 -5.49 -5.33
CA ARG A 169 -16.01 -6.39 -4.81
C ARG A 169 -17.03 -6.76 -5.88
N ARG A 170 -17.52 -5.78 -6.66
CA ARG A 170 -18.44 -6.04 -7.78
C ARG A 170 -17.79 -6.89 -8.87
N ALA A 171 -16.55 -6.59 -9.22
CA ALA A 171 -15.85 -7.29 -10.31
C ALA A 171 -15.50 -8.75 -9.97
N MET A 172 -15.30 -9.06 -8.69
CA MET A 172 -14.95 -10.40 -8.23
C MET A 172 -16.17 -11.22 -7.76
N GLU A 173 -17.36 -10.63 -7.62
CA GLU A 173 -18.52 -11.24 -6.98
C GLU A 173 -18.83 -12.64 -7.54
N THR A 174 -18.98 -12.76 -8.86
CA THR A 174 -19.24 -14.06 -9.52
C THR A 174 -18.10 -15.07 -9.30
N PHE A 175 -16.85 -14.60 -9.32
CA PHE A 175 -15.68 -15.46 -9.09
C PHE A 175 -15.63 -15.98 -7.65
N TRP A 176 -15.95 -15.12 -6.67
CA TRP A 176 -15.93 -15.52 -5.27
C TRP A 176 -17.09 -16.45 -4.94
N LEU A 177 -18.29 -16.15 -5.44
CA LEU A 177 -19.47 -16.99 -5.27
C LEU A 177 -19.26 -18.39 -5.84
N SER A 178 -18.68 -18.51 -7.04
CA SER A 178 -18.43 -19.83 -7.65
C SER A 178 -17.44 -20.68 -6.84
N ARG A 179 -16.50 -20.05 -6.14
CA ARG A 179 -15.57 -20.73 -5.23
C ARG A 179 -16.23 -21.17 -3.92
N THR A 180 -17.22 -20.42 -3.42
CA THR A 180 -17.94 -20.80 -2.19
C THR A 180 -19.04 -21.83 -2.42
N LEU A 181 -19.54 -21.95 -3.66
CA LEU A 181 -20.67 -22.81 -4.03
C LEU A 181 -20.25 -24.18 -4.60
N THR A 182 -18.98 -24.57 -4.51
CA THR A 182 -18.57 -25.96 -4.78
C THR A 182 -19.12 -26.87 -3.68
N PHE A 183 -20.27 -27.48 -3.96
CA PHE A 183 -20.82 -28.59 -3.18
C PHE A 183 -19.98 -29.84 -3.43
N GLU A 184 -19.51 -30.48 -2.35
CA GLU A 184 -18.98 -31.85 -2.38
C GLU A 184 -20.04 -32.85 -2.83
#